data_AF-A0A8C2II03-F1
#
_entry.id   AF-A0A8C2II03-F1
#
_cell.length_a   1.000
_cell.length_b   1.000
_cell.length_c   1.000
_cell.angle_alpha   90.00
_cell.angle_beta   90.00
_cell.angle_gamma   90.00
#
_symmetry.space_group_name_H-M   'P 1'
#
loop_
_entity.id
_entity.type
_entity.pdbx_description
1 polymer ?
#
loop_
_entity_poly.entity_id
_entity_poly.type
_entity_poly.pdbx_seq_one_letter_code
_entity_poly.pdbx_strand_id
1 'polypeptide(L)'
;MDCRVLSVQSHVVRGYVGNKSASFPLQVLGFEVDTINSVQFSNHTGYEHWKGQVLTADELHVLYEGIKLNNVNQYDYVLTGYTRDDSFLDMVVDIVQELKRANPNLVYGICHYQNSTKCFVGNLTIYWCCFPVTADGTMVTQQIRMDIPRVDAVFVGTGDLFAAMLLAWTHLHPDNLKFAFESAFLLECVSHSIQPSPAQLELRMVQSKADIEDPAIVVNAVVL
;
A
#
# COMPACT_ATOMS: atom_id res chain seq x y z
N MET A 1 -21.71 5.52 -3.00
CA MET A 1 -20.74 6.14 -3.92
C MET A 1 -19.53 5.25 -3.88
N ASP A 2 -19.01 4.86 -5.04
CA ASP A 2 -17.88 3.96 -5.15
C ASP A 2 -16.62 4.69 -4.68
N CYS A 3 -15.84 4.07 -3.79
CA CYS A 3 -14.63 4.66 -3.22
C CYS A 3 -13.45 4.47 -4.18
N ARG A 4 -12.88 5.56 -4.70
CA ARG A 4 -11.84 5.52 -5.74
C ARG A 4 -10.45 5.87 -5.20
N VAL A 5 -9.48 4.99 -5.50
CA VAL A 5 -8.08 5.08 -5.07
C VAL A 5 -7.19 5.31 -6.29
N LEU A 6 -6.41 6.40 -6.29
CA LEU A 6 -5.28 6.57 -7.20
C LEU A 6 -4.03 5.95 -6.57
N SER A 7 -3.53 4.85 -7.13
CA SER A 7 -2.33 4.16 -6.64
C SER A 7 -1.12 4.42 -7.55
N VAL A 8 -0.10 5.09 -7.03
CA VAL A 8 1.14 5.42 -7.74
C VAL A 8 2.31 4.67 -7.11
N GLN A 9 2.63 3.50 -7.65
CA GLN A 9 3.65 2.60 -7.11
C GLN A 9 4.35 1.80 -8.23
N SER A 10 5.32 0.98 -7.85
CA SER A 10 5.99 0.06 -8.78
C SER A 10 5.07 -1.02 -9.34
N HIS A 11 5.41 -1.59 -10.50
CA HIS A 11 4.74 -2.76 -11.07
C HIS A 11 5.75 -3.81 -11.55
N VAL A 12 5.39 -5.09 -11.36
CA VAL A 12 6.16 -6.24 -11.84
C VAL A 12 5.32 -7.22 -12.65
N VAL A 13 5.88 -7.73 -13.74
CA VAL A 13 5.23 -8.75 -14.57
C VAL A 13 5.05 -10.04 -13.77
N ARG A 14 6.09 -10.53 -13.10
CA ARG A 14 6.06 -11.71 -12.22
C ARG A 14 6.23 -11.30 -10.76
N GLY A 15 5.42 -11.92 -9.90
CA GLY A 15 5.43 -11.69 -8.46
C GLY A 15 4.43 -10.66 -7.98
N TYR A 16 4.50 -10.31 -6.70
CA TYR A 16 3.62 -9.33 -6.05
C TYR A 16 4.43 -8.32 -5.24
N VAL A 17 4.58 -7.11 -5.80
CA VAL A 17 5.10 -5.90 -5.14
C VAL A 17 4.40 -4.67 -5.73
N GLY A 18 4.44 -3.54 -5.03
CA GLY A 18 3.86 -2.26 -5.45
C GLY A 18 2.37 -2.39 -5.80
N ASN A 19 1.95 -1.79 -6.92
CA ASN A 19 0.57 -1.82 -7.40
C ASN A 19 0.03 -3.25 -7.52
N LYS A 20 0.88 -4.23 -7.86
CA LYS A 20 0.42 -5.61 -7.97
C LYS A 20 0.08 -6.23 -6.60
N SER A 21 0.72 -5.78 -5.53
CA SER A 21 0.37 -6.15 -4.16
C SER A 21 -0.77 -5.32 -3.58
N ALA A 22 -0.94 -4.07 -4.02
CA ALA A 22 -1.95 -3.16 -3.48
C ALA A 22 -3.32 -3.28 -4.18
N SER A 23 -3.35 -3.39 -5.51
CA SER A 23 -4.58 -3.29 -6.29
C SER A 23 -5.51 -4.48 -6.08
N PHE A 24 -4.99 -5.71 -6.08
CA PHE A 24 -5.84 -6.89 -5.93
C PHE A 24 -6.59 -6.91 -4.59
N PRO A 25 -5.95 -6.69 -3.43
CA PRO A 25 -6.67 -6.62 -2.16
C PRO A 25 -7.71 -5.51 -2.11
N LEU A 26 -7.38 -4.31 -2.59
CA LEU A 26 -8.32 -3.18 -2.64
C LEU A 26 -9.54 -3.49 -3.51
N GLN A 27 -9.34 -4.08 -4.69
CA GLN A 27 -10.42 -4.48 -5.59
C GLN A 27 -11.31 -5.57 -4.98
N VAL A 28 -10.69 -6.55 -4.31
CA VAL A 28 -11.41 -7.60 -3.58
C VAL A 28 -12.27 -7.00 -2.46
N LEU A 29 -11.79 -5.96 -1.78
CA LEU A 29 -12.50 -5.23 -0.74
C LEU A 29 -13.46 -4.15 -1.26
N GLY A 30 -13.69 -4.08 -2.58
CA GLY A 30 -14.72 -3.24 -3.19
C GLY A 30 -14.30 -1.82 -3.56
N PHE A 31 -13.00 -1.53 -3.60
CA PHE A 31 -12.49 -0.23 -4.04
C PHE A 31 -12.29 -0.19 -5.56
N GLU A 32 -12.59 0.96 -6.16
CA GLU A 32 -12.20 1.28 -7.53
C GLU A 32 -10.73 1.75 -7.51
N VAL A 33 -9.85 1.07 -8.24
CA VAL A 33 -8.40 1.33 -8.17
C VAL A 33 -7.87 1.72 -9.54
N ASP A 34 -7.46 2.98 -9.67
CA ASP A 34 -6.72 3.47 -10.83
C ASP A 34 -5.22 3.43 -10.52
N THR A 35 -4.44 2.83 -11.41
CA THR A 35 -3.01 2.58 -11.17
C THR A 35 -2.14 3.38 -12.13
N ILE A 36 -1.14 4.06 -11.58
CA ILE A 36 0.00 4.58 -12.34
C ILE A 36 1.24 3.82 -11.90
N ASN A 37 1.89 3.15 -12.85
CA ASN A 37 3.04 2.32 -12.59
C ASN A 37 4.33 3.14 -12.72
N SER A 38 4.97 3.47 -11.60
CA SER A 38 6.22 4.25 -11.59
C SER A 38 7.39 3.51 -12.22
N VAL A 39 7.34 2.18 -12.21
CA VAL A 39 8.24 1.30 -12.97
C VAL A 39 7.46 0.12 -13.50
N GLN A 40 7.95 -0.48 -14.59
CA GLN A 40 7.48 -1.77 -15.06
C GLN A 40 8.68 -2.70 -15.21
N PHE A 41 8.89 -3.58 -14.22
CA PHE A 41 9.97 -4.55 -14.23
C PHE A 41 9.47 -5.97 -14.49
N SER A 42 10.37 -6.86 -14.92
CA SER A 42 10.08 -8.28 -15.10
C SER A 42 9.68 -8.96 -13.77
N ASN A 43 10.33 -8.56 -12.68
CA ASN A 43 10.19 -9.10 -11.32
C ASN A 43 10.87 -8.15 -10.33
N HIS A 44 10.65 -8.34 -9.02
CA HIS A 44 11.24 -7.47 -8.01
C HIS A 44 12.77 -7.64 -7.92
N THR A 45 13.46 -6.62 -7.39
CA THR A 45 14.94 -6.56 -7.36
C THR A 45 15.60 -7.52 -6.36
N GLY A 46 14.83 -8.41 -5.72
CA GLY A 46 15.33 -9.47 -4.84
C GLY A 46 15.75 -10.72 -5.59
N TYR A 47 15.42 -10.83 -6.88
CA TYR A 47 15.93 -11.86 -7.78
C TYR A 47 17.33 -11.49 -8.29
N GLU A 48 18.08 -12.50 -8.74
CA GLU A 48 19.41 -12.34 -9.35
C GLU A 48 19.40 -11.45 -10.61
N HIS A 49 18.33 -11.54 -11.40
CA HIS A 49 18.18 -10.76 -12.62
C HIS A 49 16.81 -10.07 -12.67
N TRP A 50 16.81 -8.84 -13.16
CA TRP A 50 15.60 -8.07 -13.44
C TRP A 50 15.88 -7.08 -14.58
N LYS A 51 14.85 -6.76 -15.37
CA LYS A 51 14.89 -5.79 -16.47
C LYS A 51 13.58 -5.03 -16.53
N GLY A 52 13.58 -3.85 -17.14
CA GLY A 52 12.36 -3.12 -17.46
C GLY A 52 12.59 -1.62 -17.55
N GLN A 53 11.51 -0.87 -17.40
CA GLN A 53 11.44 0.57 -17.64
C GLN A 53 11.07 1.33 -16.36
N VAL A 54 11.47 2.60 -16.31
CA VAL A 54 11.15 3.54 -15.24
C VAL A 54 10.35 4.68 -15.87
N LEU A 55 9.23 5.05 -15.25
CA LEU A 55 8.41 6.19 -15.64
C LEU A 55 9.05 7.47 -15.10
N THR A 56 9.29 8.43 -15.97
CA THR A 56 9.82 9.76 -15.64
C THR A 56 8.72 10.68 -15.09
N ALA A 57 9.11 11.80 -14.48
CA ALA A 57 8.16 12.82 -14.01
C ALA A 57 7.31 13.40 -15.15
N ASP A 58 7.91 13.65 -16.32
CA ASP A 58 7.20 14.14 -17.50
C ASP A 58 6.16 13.13 -18.00
N GLU A 59 6.49 11.84 -18.01
CA GLU A 59 5.55 10.79 -18.40
C GLU A 59 4.41 10.63 -17.36
N LEU A 60 4.71 10.78 -16.07
CA LEU A 60 3.69 10.86 -15.02
C LEU A 60 2.74 12.05 -15.26
N HIS A 61 3.28 13.22 -15.59
CA HIS A 61 2.48 14.39 -15.95
C HIS A 61 1.57 14.12 -17.14
N VAL A 62 2.07 13.50 -18.22
CA VAL A 62 1.27 13.14 -19.39
C VAL A 62 0.08 12.25 -19.01
N LEU A 63 0.28 11.25 -18.16
CA LEU A 63 -0.81 10.37 -17.70
C LEU A 63 -1.84 11.13 -16.86
N TYR A 64 -1.39 11.92 -15.88
CA TYR A 64 -2.27 12.68 -15.01
C TYR A 64 -3.04 13.76 -15.78
N GLU A 65 -2.38 14.46 -16.71
CA GLU A 65 -3.00 15.42 -17.62
C GLU A 65 -4.09 14.74 -18.46
N GLY A 66 -3.86 13.53 -18.98
CA GLY A 66 -4.87 12.76 -19.69
C GLY A 66 -6.13 12.50 -18.84
N ILE A 67 -5.97 12.11 -17.57
CA ILE A 67 -7.08 11.91 -16.62
C ILE A 67 -7.81 13.25 -16.38
N LYS A 68 -7.05 14.32 -16.16
CA LYS A 68 -7.57 15.66 -15.89
C LYS A 68 -8.36 16.24 -17.06
N LEU A 69 -7.86 16.12 -18.29
CA LEU A 69 -8.54 16.60 -19.50
C LEU A 69 -9.89 15.91 -19.73
N ASN A 70 -10.03 14.67 -19.26
CA ASN A 70 -11.28 13.92 -19.31
C ASN A 70 -12.21 14.20 -18.12
N ASN A 71 -11.82 15.08 -17.18
CA ASN A 71 -12.55 15.39 -15.95
C ASN A 71 -12.84 14.16 -15.08
N VAL A 72 -11.94 13.16 -15.09
CA VAL A 72 -12.04 11.93 -14.29
C VAL A 72 -10.96 11.84 -13.20
N ASN A 73 -10.50 13.01 -12.72
CA ASN A 73 -9.48 13.13 -11.69
C ASN A 73 -10.07 13.32 -10.28
N GLN A 74 -11.23 12.71 -10.00
CA GLN A 74 -11.84 12.72 -8.67
C GLN A 74 -11.50 11.43 -7.92
N TYR A 75 -10.86 11.58 -6.76
CA TYR A 75 -10.41 10.45 -5.94
C TYR A 75 -10.75 10.70 -4.48
N ASP A 76 -10.98 9.61 -3.75
CA ASP A 76 -11.18 9.60 -2.30
C ASP A 76 -9.85 9.34 -1.58
N TYR A 77 -8.99 8.52 -2.20
CA TYR A 77 -7.68 8.17 -1.67
C TYR A 77 -6.59 8.32 -2.72
N VAL A 78 -5.39 8.69 -2.26
CA VAL A 78 -4.15 8.53 -3.04
C VAL A 78 -3.22 7.64 -2.22
N LEU A 79 -2.67 6.60 -2.86
CA LEU A 79 -1.75 5.66 -2.24
C LEU A 79 -0.43 5.63 -3.01
N THR A 80 0.64 6.14 -2.41
CA THR A 80 1.97 6.19 -3.03
C THR A 80 2.91 5.17 -2.41
N GLY A 81 3.88 4.70 -3.20
CA GLY A 81 4.85 3.72 -2.75
C GLY A 81 6.30 4.16 -2.91
N TYR A 82 7.20 3.18 -2.92
CA TYR A 82 8.61 3.41 -3.12
C TYR A 82 8.88 4.18 -4.43
N THR A 83 9.57 5.32 -4.31
CA THR A 83 9.98 6.21 -5.40
C THR A 83 11.49 6.46 -5.26
N ARG A 84 12.23 6.48 -6.37
CA ARG A 84 13.70 6.62 -6.41
C ARG A 84 14.19 7.99 -6.88
N ASP A 85 13.29 8.82 -7.37
CA ASP A 85 13.60 10.03 -8.09
C ASP A 85 12.87 11.22 -7.45
N ASP A 86 13.62 12.25 -7.08
CA ASP A 86 13.09 13.41 -6.37
C ASP A 86 12.10 14.18 -7.28
N SER A 87 12.39 14.29 -8.58
CA SER A 87 11.49 14.98 -9.52
C SER A 87 10.15 14.26 -9.71
N PHE A 88 10.17 12.92 -9.70
CA PHE A 88 8.96 12.11 -9.70
C PHE A 88 8.15 12.33 -8.40
N LEU A 89 8.83 12.40 -7.25
CA LEU A 89 8.17 12.64 -5.97
C LEU A 89 7.55 14.03 -5.91
N ASP A 90 8.26 15.06 -6.38
CA ASP A 90 7.75 16.43 -6.47
C ASP A 90 6.46 16.48 -7.31
N MET A 91 6.46 15.82 -8.48
CA MET A 91 5.27 15.72 -9.33
C MET A 91 4.10 14.98 -8.64
N VAL A 92 4.37 13.91 -7.89
CA VAL A 92 3.35 13.22 -7.08
C VAL A 92 2.77 14.16 -6.02
N VAL A 93 3.61 14.96 -5.36
CA VAL A 93 3.16 15.94 -4.37
C VAL A 93 2.24 16.99 -5.02
N ASP A 94 2.60 17.51 -6.19
CA ASP A 94 1.78 18.47 -6.93
C ASP A 94 0.40 17.90 -7.29
N ILE A 95 0.36 16.64 -7.76
CA ILE A 95 -0.88 15.91 -8.03
C ILE A 95 -1.73 15.82 -6.76
N VAL A 96 -1.16 15.35 -5.64
CA VAL A 96 -1.89 15.20 -4.38
C VAL A 96 -2.43 16.54 -3.88
N GLN A 97 -1.66 17.62 -3.99
CA GLN A 97 -2.11 18.96 -3.60
C GLN A 97 -3.25 19.47 -4.48
N GLU A 98 -3.22 19.20 -5.79
CA GLU A 98 -4.33 19.52 -6.68
C GLU A 98 -5.59 18.73 -6.32
N LEU A 99 -5.46 17.40 -6.16
CA LEU A 99 -6.57 16.53 -5.80
C LEU A 99 -7.18 16.90 -4.45
N LYS A 100 -6.37 17.27 -3.46
CA LYS A 100 -6.83 17.69 -2.13
C LYS A 100 -7.50 19.06 -2.13
N ARG A 101 -7.12 19.96 -3.04
CA ARG A 101 -7.85 21.22 -3.27
C ARG A 101 -9.23 20.96 -3.87
N ALA A 102 -9.36 19.96 -4.74
CA ALA A 102 -10.64 19.56 -5.33
C ALA A 102 -11.52 18.77 -4.34
N ASN A 103 -10.91 17.92 -3.51
CA ASN A 103 -11.56 17.14 -2.46
C ASN A 103 -10.81 17.30 -1.12
N PRO A 104 -11.22 18.22 -0.24
CA PRO A 104 -10.58 18.42 1.06
C PRO A 104 -10.60 17.19 1.98
N ASN A 105 -11.53 16.25 1.74
CA ASN A 105 -11.66 15.00 2.49
C ASN A 105 -10.75 13.88 1.95
N LEU A 106 -10.01 14.13 0.86
CA LEU A 106 -9.09 13.15 0.28
C LEU A 106 -8.04 12.71 1.31
N VAL A 107 -7.89 11.40 1.45
CA VAL A 107 -6.91 10.79 2.33
C VAL A 107 -5.67 10.41 1.52
N TYR A 108 -4.51 10.86 1.97
CA TYR A 108 -3.23 10.53 1.36
C TYR A 108 -2.50 9.50 2.22
N GLY A 109 -2.31 8.29 1.69
CA GLY A 109 -1.54 7.21 2.31
C GLY A 109 -0.17 7.06 1.67
N ILE A 110 0.87 6.94 2.49
CA ILE A 110 2.25 6.71 2.02
C ILE A 110 2.70 5.30 2.43
N CYS A 111 2.95 4.44 1.45
CA CYS A 111 3.66 3.17 1.62
C CYS A 111 5.17 3.44 1.61
N HIS A 112 5.69 4.09 2.65
CA HIS A 112 7.15 4.21 2.83
C HIS A 112 7.62 3.28 3.92
N TYR A 113 8.18 2.16 3.49
CA TYR A 113 8.94 1.27 4.36
C TYR A 113 10.41 1.35 3.95
N GLN A 114 11.14 2.28 4.57
CA GLN A 114 12.59 2.40 4.36
C GLN A 114 13.30 1.22 5.01
N ASN A 115 14.22 0.64 4.23
CA ASN A 115 14.95 -0.61 4.44
C ASN A 115 14.17 -1.87 4.04
N SER A 116 14.82 -2.65 3.17
CA SER A 116 14.49 -4.04 2.86
C SER A 116 14.49 -4.89 4.13
N THR A 117 13.40 -4.85 4.88
CA THR A 117 13.29 -5.67 6.09
C THR A 117 12.91 -7.06 5.64
N LYS A 118 13.86 -7.97 5.83
CA LYS A 118 13.57 -9.33 6.31
C LYS A 118 12.29 -9.27 7.12
N CYS A 119 11.23 -10.02 6.79
CA CYS A 119 10.01 -9.91 7.57
C CYS A 119 10.36 -10.08 9.06
N PHE A 120 10.21 -8.97 9.76
CA PHE A 120 10.29 -8.70 11.19
C PHE A 120 11.19 -9.61 12.04
N VAL A 121 12.40 -9.13 12.34
CA VAL A 121 13.23 -9.65 13.43
C VAL A 121 12.88 -8.88 14.72
N GLY A 122 11.97 -9.42 15.56
CA GLY A 122 11.65 -8.92 16.92
C GLY A 122 10.28 -8.24 17.08
N ASN A 123 9.87 -7.93 18.33
CA ASN A 123 8.64 -7.19 18.66
C ASN A 123 8.58 -5.89 17.84
N LEU A 124 7.62 -5.77 16.94
CA LEU A 124 7.49 -4.62 16.05
C LEU A 124 6.41 -3.66 16.54
N THR A 125 6.81 -2.63 17.29
CA THR A 125 5.91 -1.49 17.54
C THR A 125 5.76 -0.67 16.26
N ILE A 126 4.66 -0.85 15.53
CA ILE A 126 4.30 0.02 14.40
C ILE A 126 3.66 1.30 14.97
N TYR A 127 4.42 2.39 15.01
CA TYR A 127 3.86 3.71 15.28
C TYR A 127 3.12 4.18 14.04
N TRP A 128 1.79 4.22 14.11
CA TRP A 128 0.97 4.75 13.04
C TRP A 128 0.15 5.93 13.53
N CYS A 129 0.46 7.11 13.01
CA CYS A 129 -0.36 8.29 13.22
C CYS A 129 -1.53 8.25 12.24
N CYS A 130 -2.74 7.97 12.73
CA CYS A 130 -3.92 8.28 11.93
C CYS A 130 -4.03 9.81 11.81
N PHE A 131 -4.22 10.32 10.60
CA PHE A 131 -4.49 11.73 10.34
C PHE A 131 -5.97 11.93 9.97
N PRO A 132 -6.91 11.93 10.92
CA PRO A 132 -8.13 12.69 10.68
C PRO A 132 -7.75 14.16 10.84
N VAL A 133 -7.62 14.90 9.73
CA VAL A 133 -7.73 16.35 9.82
C VAL A 133 -9.20 16.61 10.12
N THR A 134 -9.52 16.89 11.38
CA THR A 134 -10.88 17.33 11.73
C THR A 134 -11.15 18.65 11.00
N ALA A 135 -12.42 18.96 10.71
CA ALA A 135 -12.80 20.15 9.94
C ALA A 135 -12.30 21.49 10.54
N ASP A 136 -11.88 21.49 11.80
CA ASP A 136 -11.29 22.62 12.54
C ASP A 136 -9.74 22.65 12.51
N GLY A 137 -9.09 21.72 11.81
CA GLY A 137 -7.63 21.64 11.69
C GLY A 137 -6.92 20.97 12.86
N THR A 138 -7.66 20.38 13.81
CA THR A 138 -7.08 19.70 14.98
C THR A 138 -6.49 18.36 14.56
N MET A 139 -5.25 18.09 14.99
CA MET A 139 -4.56 16.82 14.70
C MET A 139 -4.74 15.86 15.88
N VAL A 140 -5.56 14.83 15.73
CA VAL A 140 -5.65 13.75 16.72
C VAL A 140 -4.66 12.67 16.34
N THR A 141 -3.60 12.51 17.14
CA THR A 141 -2.66 11.40 16.98
C THR A 141 -3.08 10.27 17.91
N GLN A 142 -3.51 9.14 17.35
CA GLN A 142 -3.63 7.89 18.10
C GLN A 142 -2.39 7.04 17.83
N GLN A 143 -1.81 6.47 18.87
CA GLN A 143 -0.68 5.56 18.76
C GLN A 143 -1.19 4.12 18.90
N ILE A 144 -0.66 3.22 18.08
CA ILE A 144 -1.01 1.80 18.15
C ILE A 144 0.30 1.01 18.28
N ARG A 145 0.24 -0.09 18.99
CA ARG A 145 1.30 -1.09 19.07
C ARG A 145 0.74 -2.45 18.69
N MET A 146 1.46 -3.19 17.85
CA MET A 146 1.13 -4.58 17.54
C MET A 146 2.30 -5.48 17.92
N ASP A 147 2.03 -6.65 18.48
CA ASP A 147 3.07 -7.66 18.69
C ASP A 147 2.90 -8.73 17.60
N ILE A 148 3.82 -8.75 16.64
CA ILE A 148 3.74 -9.59 15.43
C ILE A 148 4.69 -10.79 15.57
N PRO A 149 4.22 -12.04 15.33
CA PRO A 149 5.07 -13.22 15.36
C PRO A 149 6.12 -13.17 14.23
N ARG A 150 7.36 -13.55 14.57
CA ARG A 150 8.48 -13.58 13.64
C ARG A 150 8.31 -14.69 12.61
N VAL A 151 8.60 -14.36 11.34
CA VAL A 151 8.74 -15.33 10.25
C VAL A 151 10.20 -15.33 9.79
N ASP A 152 10.85 -16.49 9.76
CA ASP A 152 12.27 -16.58 9.40
C ASP A 152 12.48 -16.61 7.87
N ALA A 153 12.00 -15.57 7.18
CA ALA A 153 12.15 -15.39 5.74
C ALA A 153 12.05 -13.91 5.33
N VAL A 154 12.53 -13.59 4.12
CA VAL A 154 12.54 -12.22 3.57
C VAL A 154 11.53 -12.13 2.44
N PHE A 155 10.43 -11.42 2.70
CA PHE A 155 9.39 -11.19 1.70
C PHE A 155 9.55 -9.79 1.13
N VAL A 156 9.21 -9.64 -0.14
CA VAL A 156 9.12 -8.34 -0.82
C VAL A 156 7.66 -8.10 -1.14
N GLY A 157 7.17 -6.88 -0.95
CA GLY A 157 5.78 -6.50 -1.24
C GLY A 157 4.81 -6.61 -0.06
N THR A 158 5.25 -7.10 1.11
CA THR A 158 4.42 -7.17 2.33
C THR A 158 4.05 -5.79 2.89
N GLY A 159 4.94 -4.80 2.77
CA GLY A 159 4.63 -3.42 3.14
C GLY A 159 3.57 -2.78 2.23
N ASP A 160 3.63 -3.05 0.93
CA ASP A 160 2.65 -2.56 -0.05
C ASP A 160 1.26 -3.17 0.22
N LEU A 161 1.22 -4.49 0.49
CA LEU A 161 0.00 -5.20 0.90
C LEU A 161 -0.56 -4.61 2.20
N PHE A 162 0.27 -4.49 3.24
CA PHE A 162 -0.17 -3.98 4.55
C PHE A 162 -0.77 -2.58 4.45
N ALA A 163 -0.13 -1.66 3.72
CA ALA A 163 -0.64 -0.31 3.56
C ALA A 163 -1.96 -0.27 2.77
N ALA A 164 -2.12 -1.11 1.75
CA ALA A 164 -3.37 -1.24 1.00
C ALA A 164 -4.50 -1.81 1.87
N MET A 165 -4.24 -2.88 2.62
CA MET A 165 -5.20 -3.47 3.56
C MET A 165 -5.59 -2.49 4.67
N LEU A 166 -4.62 -1.75 5.21
CA LEU A 166 -4.88 -0.80 6.27
C LEU A 166 -5.72 0.40 5.77
N LEU A 167 -5.47 0.86 4.54
CA LEU A 167 -6.35 1.85 3.89
C LEU A 167 -7.78 1.32 3.80
N ALA A 168 -7.96 0.09 3.32
CA ALA A 168 -9.28 -0.50 3.19
C ALA A 168 -9.99 -0.65 4.54
N TRP A 169 -9.34 -1.25 5.53
CA TRP A 169 -9.98 -1.52 6.82
C TRP A 169 -10.20 -0.26 7.65
N THR A 170 -9.36 0.77 7.54
CA THR A 170 -9.63 2.07 8.19
C THR A 170 -10.79 2.81 7.54
N HIS A 171 -11.00 2.63 6.23
CA HIS A 171 -12.20 3.13 5.55
C HIS A 171 -13.46 2.37 5.97
N LEU A 172 -13.40 1.05 6.06
CA LEU A 172 -14.54 0.20 6.44
C LEU A 172 -14.89 0.31 7.94
N HIS A 173 -13.89 0.59 8.79
CA HIS A 173 -14.04 0.69 10.25
C HIS A 173 -13.39 1.97 10.80
N PRO A 174 -13.89 3.17 10.44
CA PRO A 174 -13.27 4.44 10.81
C PRO A 174 -13.19 4.67 12.32
N ASP A 175 -14.13 4.10 13.08
CA ASP A 175 -14.20 4.24 14.54
C ASP A 175 -13.53 3.09 15.31
N ASN A 176 -12.94 2.11 14.61
CA ASN A 176 -12.33 0.93 15.24
C ASN A 176 -10.94 0.64 14.66
N LEU A 177 -9.99 1.53 14.95
CA LEU A 177 -8.61 1.37 14.50
C LEU A 177 -7.97 0.07 14.99
N LYS A 178 -8.29 -0.40 16.20
CA LYS A 178 -7.77 -1.69 16.68
C LYS A 178 -8.11 -2.81 15.69
N PHE A 179 -9.38 -2.93 15.32
CA PHE A 179 -9.83 -3.93 14.36
C PHE A 179 -9.20 -3.73 12.98
N ALA A 180 -9.09 -2.48 12.51
CA ALA A 180 -8.50 -2.21 11.19
C ALA A 180 -7.03 -2.64 11.10
N PHE A 181 -6.26 -2.42 12.16
CA PHE A 181 -4.85 -2.83 12.23
C PHE A 181 -4.67 -4.33 12.31
N GLU A 182 -5.51 -4.99 13.11
CA GLU A 182 -5.48 -6.44 13.25
C GLU A 182 -5.86 -7.15 11.95
N SER A 183 -6.86 -6.61 11.24
CA SER A 183 -7.34 -7.14 9.96
C SER A 183 -6.38 -6.84 8.79
N ALA A 184 -5.55 -5.81 8.91
CA ALA A 184 -4.55 -5.48 7.89
C ALA A 184 -3.36 -6.45 7.86
N PHE A 185 -3.16 -7.23 8.93
CA PHE A 185 -2.05 -8.17 9.03
C PHE A 185 -2.42 -9.56 8.51
N LEU A 186 -1.96 -9.88 7.29
CA LEU A 186 -2.23 -11.16 6.63
C LEU A 186 -1.01 -12.09 6.63
N LEU A 187 -0.89 -12.96 7.63
CA LEU A 187 0.16 -13.98 7.67
C LEU A 187 -0.03 -15.06 6.60
N GLU A 188 -1.25 -15.35 6.19
CA GLU A 188 -1.58 -16.43 5.23
C GLU A 188 -1.06 -16.16 3.81
N CYS A 189 -0.75 -14.90 3.47
CA CYS A 189 -0.17 -14.55 2.17
C CYS A 189 1.29 -15.03 1.98
N VAL A 190 1.90 -15.59 3.03
CA VAL A 190 3.33 -15.83 3.18
C VAL A 190 3.63 -17.33 3.15
N SER A 191 4.60 -17.77 2.34
CA SER A 191 4.99 -19.19 2.27
C SER A 191 5.90 -19.62 3.42
N HIS A 192 5.59 -20.76 4.05
CA HIS A 192 6.36 -21.36 5.15
C HIS A 192 7.42 -22.39 4.67
N SER A 193 8.13 -22.09 3.58
CA SER A 193 9.15 -22.99 3.04
C SER A 193 10.49 -22.83 3.77
N ILE A 194 11.29 -23.90 3.90
CA ILE A 194 12.63 -23.87 4.50
C ILE A 194 13.67 -23.56 3.41
N GLN A 195 14.43 -22.47 3.57
CA GLN A 195 15.39 -21.90 2.59
C GLN A 195 14.85 -21.70 1.14
N PRO A 196 13.72 -21.02 0.96
CA PRO A 196 13.16 -20.78 -0.36
C PRO A 196 13.92 -19.69 -1.13
N SER A 197 13.99 -19.87 -2.45
CA SER A 197 14.40 -18.81 -3.38
C SER A 197 13.40 -17.65 -3.39
N PRO A 198 13.79 -16.43 -3.82
CA PRO A 198 12.86 -15.30 -3.95
C PRO A 198 11.60 -15.64 -4.75
N ALA A 199 11.72 -16.48 -5.78
CA ALA A 199 10.59 -16.93 -6.59
C ALA A 199 9.58 -17.81 -5.84
N GLN A 200 10.04 -18.57 -4.84
CA GLN A 200 9.19 -19.41 -4.00
C GLN A 200 8.57 -18.61 -2.83
N LEU A 201 9.15 -17.47 -2.51
CA LEU A 201 8.69 -16.52 -1.48
C LEU A 201 7.68 -15.49 -2.00
N GLU A 202 7.33 -15.52 -3.29
CA GLU A 202 6.28 -14.66 -3.83
C GLU A 202 4.97 -14.84 -3.06
N LEU A 203 4.30 -13.72 -2.77
CA LEU A 203 3.06 -13.72 -2.01
C LEU A 203 2.00 -14.55 -2.73
N ARG A 204 1.22 -15.31 -1.96
CA ARG A 204 0.15 -16.18 -2.49
C ARG A 204 -1.17 -15.42 -2.64
N MET A 205 -1.10 -14.24 -3.24
CA MET A 205 -2.17 -13.23 -3.23
C MET A 205 -3.54 -13.76 -3.69
N VAL A 206 -3.59 -14.45 -4.84
CA VAL A 206 -4.84 -14.99 -5.39
C VAL A 206 -5.37 -16.15 -4.54
N GLN A 207 -4.49 -16.96 -3.97
CA GLN A 207 -4.89 -18.08 -3.11
C GLN A 207 -5.44 -17.61 -1.77
N SER A 208 -4.94 -16.48 -1.26
CA SER A 208 -5.38 -15.84 -0.02
C SER A 208 -6.55 -14.88 -0.20
N LYS A 209 -7.31 -14.97 -1.31
CA LYS A 209 -8.45 -14.09 -1.56
C LYS A 209 -9.46 -14.10 -0.41
N ALA A 210 -9.82 -15.28 0.09
CA ALA A 210 -10.79 -15.39 1.19
C ALA A 210 -10.25 -14.75 2.48
N ASP A 211 -8.94 -14.91 2.75
CA ASP A 211 -8.30 -14.31 3.92
C ASP A 211 -8.20 -12.79 3.80
N ILE A 212 -8.13 -12.24 2.57
CA ILE A 212 -8.22 -10.80 2.32
C ILE A 212 -9.64 -10.28 2.62
N GLU A 213 -10.68 -11.01 2.18
CA GLU A 213 -12.09 -10.61 2.37
C GLU A 213 -12.51 -10.69 3.84
N ASP A 214 -12.10 -11.75 4.56
CA ASP A 214 -12.49 -12.03 5.94
C ASP A 214 -11.29 -12.60 6.73
N PRO A 215 -10.37 -11.73 7.20
CA PRO A 215 -9.14 -12.16 7.85
C PRO A 215 -9.39 -12.74 9.24
N ALA A 216 -8.79 -13.89 9.51
CA ALA A 216 -8.68 -14.38 10.88
C ALA A 216 -7.76 -13.46 11.71
N ILE A 217 -8.27 -12.93 12.83
CA ILE A 217 -7.49 -12.08 13.72
C ILE A 217 -6.48 -12.91 14.50
N VAL A 218 -5.21 -12.83 14.08
CA VAL A 218 -4.09 -13.60 14.65
C VAL A 218 -3.06 -12.75 15.40
N VAL A 219 -3.21 -11.43 15.37
CA VAL A 219 -2.37 -10.46 16.09
C VAL A 219 -3.24 -9.58 16.98
N ASN A 220 -2.64 -9.05 18.05
CA ASN A 220 -3.31 -8.12 18.95
C ASN A 220 -2.70 -6.72 18.84
N ALA A 221 -3.55 -5.74 18.55
CA ALA A 221 -3.22 -4.33 18.55
C ALA A 221 -3.64 -3.67 19.88
N VAL A 222 -2.77 -2.82 20.42
CA VAL A 222 -3.00 -2.04 21.63
C VAL A 222 -2.95 -0.57 21.24
N VAL A 223 -4.06 0.15 21.43
CA VAL A 223 -4.11 1.61 21.32
C VAL A 223 -3.46 2.19 22.58
N LEU A 224 -2.49 3.10 22.40
CA LEU A 224 -1.70 3.72 23.46
C LEU A 224 -2.20 5.13 23.80
#